data_AF-A0A2S1JSW7-F1
#
_entry.id   AF-A0A2S1JSW7-F1
#
_cell.length_a   1.000
_cell.length_b   1.000
_cell.length_c   1.000
_cell.angle_alpha   90.00
_cell.angle_beta   90.00
_cell.angle_gamma   90.00
#
_symmetry.space_group_name_H-M   'P 1'
#
loop_
_entity.id
_entity.type
_entity.pdbx_description
1 polymer ?
#
loop_
_entity_poly.entity_id
_entity_poly.type
_entity_poly.pdbx_seq_one_letter_code
_entity_poly.pdbx_strand_id
1 'polypeptide(L)'
;MSPLARAVSSFGSKFAQGESSKGLSRGTMAASAVGLLWLSGNLFAYGSLLAPSDPQESLLVERKSPRGAPPPSAASLPSTPFFGRAEPKKATEVPEVDLENIPLTQLNIVLSGVFDSSNKTKASALVSEKGKPSKRLYVGDRLPGGAELYSVEVDHVVLRRNGRMEKLTYPEVDGRPNVPLKGVSSSRRRTSSSSSRTTAQRGENQQNIRERMEQLRELARERRAQREPK
;
A
#
# COMPACT_ATOMS: atom_id res chain seq x y z
N MET A 1 -56.09 4.46 -35.31
CA MET A 1 -57.01 4.64 -34.17
C MET A 1 -56.28 4.12 -32.93
N SER A 2 -56.41 4.82 -31.82
CA SER A 2 -55.68 4.76 -30.54
C SER A 2 -55.38 3.36 -29.98
N PRO A 3 -54.35 3.24 -29.12
CA PRO A 3 -54.69 3.10 -27.70
C PRO A 3 -53.91 4.01 -26.73
N LEU A 4 -54.60 4.23 -25.61
CA LEU A 4 -54.35 5.15 -24.52
C LEU A 4 -53.19 4.73 -23.60
N ALA A 5 -52.40 5.73 -23.24
CA ALA A 5 -51.96 6.13 -21.90
C ALA A 5 -51.78 5.05 -20.80
N ARG A 6 -50.54 4.93 -20.31
CA ARG A 6 -50.25 4.40 -18.96
C ARG A 6 -49.16 5.23 -18.28
N ALA A 7 -49.59 5.86 -17.17
CA ALA A 7 -48.89 6.21 -15.94
C ALA A 7 -47.35 6.38 -15.95
N VAL A 8 -46.91 7.63 -15.76
CA VAL A 8 -45.64 7.94 -15.10
C VAL A 8 -45.97 8.52 -13.73
N SER A 9 -45.50 7.82 -12.70
CA SER A 9 -45.56 8.21 -11.30
C SER A 9 -44.76 9.49 -11.06
N SER A 10 -45.45 10.48 -10.49
CA SER A 10 -44.88 11.68 -9.86
C SER A 10 -44.01 11.29 -8.66
N PHE A 11 -42.74 11.69 -8.70
CA PHE A 11 -41.84 11.71 -7.55
C PHE A 11 -40.99 12.99 -7.61
N GLY A 12 -40.99 13.74 -6.50
CA GLY A 12 -40.21 14.98 -6.31
C GLY A 12 -41.07 16.21 -6.55
N SER A 13 -41.28 17.13 -5.61
CA SER A 13 -40.36 17.62 -4.59
C SER A 13 -41.14 18.16 -3.38
N LYS A 14 -40.85 17.63 -2.19
CA LYS A 14 -41.19 18.28 -0.92
C LYS A 14 -39.88 18.74 -0.30
N PHE A 15 -39.49 19.99 -0.52
CA PHE A 15 -38.64 20.77 0.39
C PHE A 15 -38.84 22.26 0.05
N ALA A 16 -39.97 22.80 0.48
CA ALA A 16 -40.11 24.23 0.66
C ALA A 16 -39.72 24.52 2.12
N GLN A 17 -38.42 24.66 2.36
CA GLN A 17 -37.91 25.25 3.59
C GLN A 17 -37.80 26.75 3.33
N GLY A 18 -38.71 27.53 3.92
CA GLY A 18 -38.59 28.97 3.95
C GLY A 18 -37.39 29.37 4.79
N GLU A 19 -36.50 30.17 4.23
CA GLU A 19 -35.54 30.93 5.01
C GLU A 19 -35.74 32.43 4.77
N SER A 20 -36.20 33.05 5.84
CA SER A 20 -36.33 34.48 6.05
C SER A 20 -35.04 35.23 5.68
N SER A 21 -35.17 36.26 4.84
CA SER A 21 -34.13 37.25 4.60
C SER A 21 -33.86 38.05 5.88
N LYS A 22 -32.88 37.61 6.68
CA LYS A 22 -32.30 38.43 7.77
C LYS A 22 -31.08 39.17 7.21
N GLY A 23 -31.08 40.48 7.43
CA GLY A 23 -30.17 41.45 6.82
C GLY A 23 -28.69 41.08 6.92
N LEU A 24 -27.99 41.25 5.80
CA LEU A 24 -26.55 41.05 5.70
C LEU A 24 -25.82 41.98 6.68
N SER A 25 -25.13 41.39 7.64
CA SER A 25 -24.10 42.08 8.40
C SER A 25 -22.93 42.39 7.45
N ARG A 26 -22.47 43.64 7.50
CA ARG A 26 -21.39 44.20 6.66
C ARG A 26 -20.04 43.45 6.77
N GLY A 27 -19.93 42.41 7.60
CA GLY A 27 -18.72 41.59 7.75
C GLY A 27 -18.60 40.41 6.77
N THR A 28 -19.65 40.04 6.04
CA THR A 28 -19.62 38.86 5.14
C THR A 28 -19.18 39.18 3.70
N MET A 29 -19.07 40.46 3.33
CA MET A 29 -18.68 40.88 1.97
C MET A 29 -17.20 40.64 1.63
N ALA A 30 -16.31 40.53 2.61
CA ALA A 30 -14.88 40.36 2.33
C ALA A 30 -14.49 38.90 1.98
N ALA A 31 -15.24 37.91 2.46
CA ALA A 31 -14.88 36.50 2.29
C ALA A 31 -15.18 35.97 0.87
N SER A 32 -16.23 36.47 0.20
CA SER A 32 -16.57 36.03 -1.15
C SER A 32 -15.62 36.60 -2.22
N ALA A 33 -15.06 37.79 -2.01
CA ALA A 33 -14.16 38.43 -2.96
C ALA A 33 -12.85 37.64 -3.14
N VAL A 34 -12.28 37.11 -2.05
CA VAL A 34 -11.06 36.30 -2.10
C VAL A 34 -11.30 34.97 -2.81
N GLY A 35 -12.46 34.33 -2.58
CA GLY A 35 -12.84 33.09 -3.27
C GLY A 35 -12.99 33.28 -4.78
N LEU A 36 -13.61 34.38 -5.21
CA LEU A 36 -13.75 34.70 -6.63
C LEU A 36 -12.41 35.04 -7.30
N LEU A 37 -11.51 35.72 -6.58
CA LEU A 37 -10.17 36.05 -7.07
C LEU A 37 -9.26 34.81 -7.19
N TRP A 38 -9.42 33.83 -6.30
CA TRP A 38 -8.66 32.58 -6.35
C TRP A 38 -9.16 31.65 -7.46
N LEU A 39 -10.48 31.57 -7.67
CA LEU A 39 -11.08 30.75 -8.72
C LEU A 39 -10.77 31.30 -10.13
N SER A 40 -10.74 32.61 -10.31
CA SER A 40 -10.37 33.23 -11.60
C SER A 40 -8.90 33.02 -11.95
N GLY A 41 -7.98 33.11 -10.98
CA GLY A 41 -6.56 32.82 -11.20
C GLY A 41 -6.31 31.35 -11.60
N ASN A 42 -7.05 30.41 -11.00
CA ASN A 42 -6.97 28.99 -11.34
C ASN A 42 -7.46 28.74 -12.79
N LEU A 43 -8.58 29.37 -13.19
CA LEU A 43 -9.11 29.21 -14.54
C LEU A 43 -8.21 29.85 -15.62
N PHE A 44 -7.50 30.93 -15.32
CA PHE A 44 -6.54 31.53 -16.27
C PHE A 44 -5.25 30.71 -16.41
N ALA A 45 -4.78 30.07 -15.32
CA ALA A 45 -3.58 29.23 -15.33
C ALA A 45 -3.80 27.87 -16.01
N TYR A 46 -5.00 27.29 -15.90
CA TYR A 46 -5.30 25.95 -16.43
C TYR A 46 -6.33 25.92 -17.57
N GLY A 47 -6.94 27.06 -17.92
CA GLY A 47 -7.96 27.14 -18.98
C GLY A 47 -7.44 26.91 -20.40
N SER A 48 -6.15 27.14 -20.64
CA SER A 48 -5.52 26.88 -21.95
C SER A 48 -5.43 25.38 -22.30
N LEU A 49 -5.70 24.47 -21.34
CA LEU A 49 -5.80 23.03 -21.61
C LEU A 49 -7.22 22.60 -22.02
N LEU A 50 -8.22 23.49 -21.92
CA LEU A 50 -9.60 23.21 -22.33
C LEU A 50 -9.95 23.80 -23.71
N ALA A 51 -9.03 24.54 -24.32
CA ALA A 51 -9.18 24.99 -25.70
C ALA A 51 -8.77 23.85 -26.65
N PRO A 52 -9.69 23.28 -27.46
CA PRO A 52 -9.29 22.41 -28.55
C PRO A 52 -8.43 23.26 -29.50
N SER A 53 -7.16 22.91 -29.59
CA SER A 53 -6.20 23.46 -30.55
C SER A 53 -6.79 23.42 -31.96
N ASP A 54 -6.55 24.49 -32.70
CA ASP A 54 -6.99 24.73 -34.08
C ASP A 54 -6.99 23.49 -34.97
N PRO A 55 -7.95 23.39 -35.92
CA PRO A 55 -7.93 22.35 -36.93
C PRO A 55 -6.58 22.42 -37.64
N GLN A 56 -5.88 21.29 -37.68
CA GLN A 56 -4.66 21.17 -38.45
C GLN A 56 -4.94 21.66 -39.86
N GLU A 57 -4.35 22.80 -40.24
CA GLU A 57 -4.11 23.14 -41.63
C GLU A 57 -3.34 21.96 -42.21
N SER A 58 -4.10 21.08 -42.84
CA SER A 58 -3.61 19.99 -43.63
C SER A 58 -2.72 20.60 -44.71
N LEU A 59 -1.41 20.53 -44.47
CA LEU A 59 -0.36 20.71 -45.46
C LEU A 59 -0.44 19.58 -46.49
N LEU A 60 -1.57 19.50 -47.19
CA LEU A 60 -1.66 18.79 -48.46
C LEU A 60 -0.84 19.59 -49.46
N VAL A 61 0.47 19.42 -49.39
CA VAL A 61 1.32 19.55 -50.56
C VAL A 61 0.78 18.52 -51.54
N GLU A 62 0.00 19.00 -52.51
CA GLU A 62 -0.35 18.30 -53.74
C GLU A 62 0.97 17.98 -54.46
N ARG A 63 1.62 16.88 -54.05
CA ARG A 63 2.81 16.37 -54.71
C ARG A 63 2.36 15.78 -56.03
N LYS A 64 2.30 16.63 -57.05
CA LYS A 64 2.14 16.22 -58.45
C LYS A 64 3.25 15.23 -58.79
N SER A 65 2.95 13.95 -58.64
CA SER A 65 3.87 12.86 -58.94
C SER A 65 4.02 12.79 -60.46
N PRO A 66 5.24 12.78 -61.03
CA PRO A 66 5.40 12.48 -62.45
C PRO A 66 4.97 11.02 -62.66
N ARG A 67 3.82 10.87 -63.34
CA ARG A 67 3.35 9.62 -63.91
C ARG A 67 4.38 9.15 -64.93
N GLY A 68 5.13 8.09 -64.62
CA GLY A 68 6.03 7.48 -65.61
C GLY A 68 7.21 6.68 -65.08
N ALA A 69 7.02 5.77 -64.12
CA ALA A 69 7.97 4.68 -63.88
C ALA A 69 7.19 3.36 -63.77
N PRO A 70 7.56 2.31 -64.53
CA PRO A 70 6.93 1.00 -64.35
C PRO A 70 7.22 0.49 -62.93
N PRO A 71 6.24 -0.11 -62.23
CA PRO A 71 6.50 -0.65 -60.91
C PRO A 71 7.58 -1.75 -61.01
N PRO A 72 8.56 -1.80 -60.09
CA PRO A 72 9.42 -2.97 -60.01
C PRO A 72 8.51 -4.18 -59.79
N SER A 73 8.61 -5.18 -60.68
CA SER A 73 7.91 -6.45 -60.50
C SER A 73 8.35 -7.05 -59.18
N ALA A 74 7.49 -6.94 -58.16
CA ALA A 74 7.73 -7.54 -56.86
C ALA A 74 7.81 -9.05 -57.07
N ALA A 75 9.01 -9.62 -56.86
CA ALA A 75 9.19 -11.06 -56.86
C ALA A 75 8.22 -11.67 -55.84
N SER A 76 7.34 -12.55 -56.32
CA SER A 76 6.38 -13.27 -55.48
C SER A 76 7.16 -14.24 -54.61
N LEU A 77 7.26 -13.93 -53.31
CA LEU A 77 7.82 -14.85 -52.34
C LEU A 77 6.76 -15.91 -51.99
N PRO A 78 7.11 -17.21 -51.98
CA PRO A 78 6.19 -18.24 -51.54
C PRO A 78 5.84 -18.04 -50.07
N SER A 79 4.56 -18.11 -49.73
CA SER A 79 4.01 -17.94 -48.36
C SER A 79 4.29 -19.13 -47.43
N THR A 80 5.36 -19.87 -47.72
CA THR A 80 5.76 -21.06 -46.97
C THR A 80 6.66 -20.65 -45.81
N PRO A 81 6.33 -21.04 -44.56
CA PRO A 81 7.17 -20.76 -43.41
C PRO A 81 8.45 -21.62 -43.47
N PHE A 82 9.55 -21.06 -43.94
CA PHE A 82 10.85 -21.75 -44.08
C PHE A 82 11.48 -22.20 -42.75
N PHE A 83 11.04 -21.63 -41.63
CA PHE A 83 11.62 -21.87 -40.32
C PHE A 83 10.65 -22.61 -39.37
N GLY A 84 9.57 -23.19 -39.93
CA GLY A 84 8.51 -23.82 -39.15
C GLY A 84 7.56 -22.79 -38.53
N ARG A 85 6.28 -23.17 -38.40
CA ARG A 85 5.32 -22.42 -37.59
C ARG A 85 5.50 -22.88 -36.15
N ALA A 86 5.97 -21.99 -35.28
CA ALA A 86 5.76 -22.19 -33.85
C ALA A 86 4.25 -22.13 -33.62
N GLU A 87 3.65 -23.23 -33.20
CA GLU A 87 2.31 -23.23 -32.62
C GLU A 87 2.31 -22.11 -31.56
N PRO A 88 1.34 -21.17 -31.59
CA PRO A 88 1.21 -20.21 -30.51
C PRO A 88 1.03 -21.05 -29.26
N LYS A 89 2.07 -21.09 -28.41
CA LYS A 89 2.03 -21.77 -27.12
C LYS A 89 0.86 -21.14 -26.39
N LYS A 90 -0.29 -21.80 -26.47
CA LYS A 90 -1.56 -21.43 -25.84
C LYS A 90 -1.17 -21.02 -24.44
N ALA A 91 -1.35 -19.73 -24.15
CA ALA A 91 -0.78 -19.03 -22.99
C ALA A 91 -0.65 -20.02 -21.85
N THR A 92 0.56 -20.56 -21.68
CA THR A 92 0.84 -21.50 -20.62
C THR A 92 0.40 -20.79 -19.38
N GLU A 93 -0.61 -21.34 -18.71
CA GLU A 93 -1.08 -20.90 -17.42
C GLU A 93 0.14 -20.41 -16.66
N VAL A 94 0.18 -19.09 -16.47
CA VAL A 94 1.23 -18.44 -15.68
C VAL A 94 1.29 -19.29 -14.43
N PRO A 95 2.43 -19.95 -14.13
CA PRO A 95 2.51 -20.89 -13.02
C PRO A 95 1.85 -20.19 -11.86
N GLU A 96 0.78 -20.79 -11.37
CA GLU A 96 -0.03 -20.24 -10.28
C GLU A 96 0.96 -20.05 -9.15
N VAL A 97 1.47 -18.82 -9.04
CA VAL A 97 2.54 -18.50 -8.10
C VAL A 97 1.88 -18.80 -6.79
N ASP A 98 2.43 -19.76 -6.04
CA ASP A 98 1.90 -20.19 -4.76
C ASP A 98 1.74 -18.95 -3.85
N LEU A 99 0.53 -18.37 -3.88
CA LEU A 99 0.21 -17.09 -3.26
C LEU A 99 0.23 -17.24 -1.73
N GLU A 100 0.16 -18.49 -1.25
CA GLU A 100 0.15 -18.83 0.15
C GLU A 100 1.52 -18.60 0.80
N ASN A 101 2.62 -18.72 0.04
CA ASN A 101 3.98 -18.64 0.59
C ASN A 101 4.84 -17.53 -0.03
N ILE A 102 4.24 -16.36 -0.25
CA ILE A 102 4.97 -15.16 -0.69
C ILE A 102 5.78 -14.57 0.47
N PRO A 103 7.10 -14.36 0.34
CA PRO A 103 7.91 -13.75 1.39
C PRO A 103 7.47 -12.31 1.67
N LEU A 104 7.52 -11.88 2.93
CA LEU A 104 7.30 -10.48 3.28
C LEU A 104 8.40 -9.58 2.68
N THR A 105 8.02 -8.37 2.29
CA THR A 105 8.95 -7.39 1.76
C THR A 105 9.88 -6.86 2.85
N GLN A 106 11.12 -6.59 2.45
CA GLN A 106 12.15 -5.97 3.30
C GLN A 106 12.37 -4.50 2.93
N LEU A 107 11.51 -3.92 2.10
CA LEU A 107 11.59 -2.51 1.73
C LEU A 107 11.23 -1.63 2.93
N ASN A 108 11.90 -0.48 3.03
CA ASN A 108 11.66 0.52 4.07
C ASN A 108 10.44 1.40 3.74
N ILE A 109 9.30 0.76 3.50
CA ILE A 109 8.02 1.38 3.16
C ILE A 109 6.92 0.85 4.07
N VAL A 110 5.83 1.61 4.20
CA VAL A 110 4.71 1.28 5.07
C VAL A 110 3.41 1.37 4.29
N LEU A 111 2.59 0.31 4.38
CA LEU A 111 1.24 0.32 3.84
C LEU A 111 0.33 1.11 4.77
N SER A 112 -0.15 2.27 4.30
CA SER A 112 -1.06 3.13 5.05
C SER A 112 -2.53 2.78 4.80
N GLY A 113 -2.85 2.22 3.63
CA GLY A 113 -4.21 1.87 3.25
C GLY A 113 -4.29 1.14 1.91
N VAL A 114 -5.39 0.43 1.69
CA VAL A 114 -5.74 -0.20 0.41
C VAL A 114 -7.14 0.21 -0.01
N PHE A 115 -7.33 0.35 -1.31
CA PHE A 115 -8.60 0.59 -1.96
C PHE A 115 -8.83 -0.55 -2.94
N ASP A 116 -9.49 -1.59 -2.46
CA ASP A 116 -9.89 -2.71 -3.30
C ASP A 116 -11.07 -2.33 -4.21
N SER A 117 -11.10 -2.92 -5.39
CA SER A 117 -12.16 -2.75 -6.38
C SER A 117 -12.32 -4.04 -7.16
N SER A 118 -13.56 -4.38 -7.51
CA SER A 118 -13.86 -5.49 -8.43
C SER A 118 -13.12 -5.36 -9.77
N ASN A 119 -12.76 -4.14 -10.16
CA ASN A 119 -11.87 -3.90 -11.29
C ASN A 119 -10.43 -3.68 -10.79
N LYS A 120 -9.57 -4.67 -11.04
CA LYS A 120 -8.16 -4.68 -10.61
C LYS A 120 -7.35 -3.48 -11.10
N THR A 121 -7.75 -2.83 -12.19
CA THR A 121 -7.08 -1.61 -12.69
C THR A 121 -7.43 -0.35 -11.90
N LYS A 122 -8.57 -0.37 -11.20
CA LYS A 122 -9.02 0.73 -10.32
C LYS A 122 -8.55 0.55 -8.87
N ALA A 123 -8.11 -0.66 -8.52
CA ALA A 123 -7.55 -0.93 -7.22
C ALA A 123 -6.28 -0.09 -7.00
N SER A 124 -6.14 0.48 -5.81
CA SER A 124 -5.00 1.33 -5.47
C SER A 124 -4.56 1.14 -4.03
N ALA A 125 -3.30 1.43 -3.75
CA ALA A 125 -2.72 1.35 -2.42
C ALA A 125 -2.13 2.70 -2.02
N LEU A 126 -2.20 3.02 -0.74
CA LEU A 126 -1.57 4.19 -0.14
C LEU A 126 -0.31 3.73 0.59
N VAL A 127 0.86 4.08 0.04
CA VAL A 127 2.16 3.62 0.55
C VAL A 127 3.02 4.81 0.91
N SER A 128 3.60 4.82 2.12
CA SER A 128 4.59 5.81 2.55
C SER A 128 5.99 5.24 2.52
N GLU A 129 6.95 6.09 2.13
CA GLU A 129 8.36 5.82 2.31
C GLU A 129 8.81 6.42 3.66
N LYS A 130 9.87 5.86 4.26
CA LYS A 130 10.43 6.39 5.51
C LYS A 130 10.70 7.90 5.39
N GLY A 131 9.97 8.70 6.19
CA GLY A 131 10.12 10.15 6.25
C GLY A 131 9.41 10.92 5.14
N LYS A 132 8.58 10.27 4.30
CA LYS A 132 7.77 10.93 3.27
C LYS A 132 6.28 10.68 3.51
N PRO A 133 5.40 11.60 3.06
CA PRO A 133 3.96 11.38 3.11
C PRO A 133 3.54 10.18 2.24
N SER A 134 2.41 9.57 2.57
CA SER A 134 1.90 8.44 1.81
C SER A 134 1.43 8.88 0.41
N LYS A 135 1.80 8.10 -0.61
CA LYS A 135 1.42 8.31 -2.00
C LYS A 135 0.46 7.22 -2.46
N ARG A 136 -0.57 7.60 -3.23
CA ARG A 136 -1.48 6.65 -3.87
C ARG A 136 -0.81 6.06 -5.12
N LEU A 137 -0.83 4.74 -5.22
CA LEU A 137 -0.24 3.96 -6.31
C LEU A 137 -1.26 2.97 -6.87
N TYR A 138 -1.20 2.75 -8.18
CA TYR A 138 -2.03 1.80 -8.93
C TYR A 138 -1.23 0.58 -9.35
N VAL A 139 -1.92 -0.50 -9.73
CA VAL A 139 -1.29 -1.69 -10.28
C VAL A 139 -0.40 -1.32 -11.49
N GLY A 140 0.87 -1.69 -11.44
CA GLY A 140 1.91 -1.33 -12.41
C GLY A 140 2.81 -0.17 -11.98
N ASP A 141 2.42 0.62 -10.97
CA ASP A 141 3.24 1.74 -10.50
C ASP A 141 4.52 1.28 -9.81
N ARG A 142 5.57 2.10 -9.92
CA ARG A 142 6.88 1.84 -9.31
C ARG A 142 6.96 2.37 -7.88
N LEU A 143 7.56 1.55 -7.03
CA LEU A 143 7.90 1.83 -5.64
C LEU A 143 9.42 2.05 -5.49
N PRO A 144 9.85 2.75 -4.43
CA PRO A 144 11.27 2.86 -4.09
C PRO A 144 11.89 1.46 -3.88
N GLY A 145 13.16 1.32 -4.28
CA GLY A 145 13.85 0.02 -4.27
C GLY A 145 13.58 -0.87 -5.49
N GLY A 146 12.99 -0.32 -6.57
CA GLY A 146 12.81 -1.02 -7.84
C GLY A 146 11.71 -2.09 -7.81
N ALA A 147 10.77 -1.97 -6.87
CA ALA A 147 9.57 -2.81 -6.84
C ALA A 147 8.46 -2.18 -7.68
N GLU A 148 7.57 -3.01 -8.19
CA GLU A 148 6.36 -2.61 -8.91
C GLU A 148 5.14 -3.19 -8.21
N LEU A 149 4.05 -2.42 -8.15
CA LEU A 149 2.79 -2.85 -7.57
C LEU A 149 2.14 -3.90 -8.48
N TYR A 150 2.00 -5.14 -8.02
CA TYR A 150 1.48 -6.25 -8.83
C TYR A 150 -0.01 -6.53 -8.59
N SER A 151 -0.43 -6.59 -7.32
CA SER A 151 -1.84 -6.69 -6.95
C SER A 151 -2.10 -6.01 -5.62
N VAL A 152 -3.35 -5.59 -5.44
CA VAL A 152 -3.85 -5.00 -4.20
C VAL A 152 -4.86 -5.98 -3.64
N GLU A 153 -4.65 -6.40 -2.41
CA GLU A 153 -5.57 -7.25 -1.64
C GLU A 153 -6.12 -6.46 -0.44
N VAL A 154 -7.04 -7.07 0.31
CA VAL A 154 -7.76 -6.41 1.41
C VAL A 154 -6.86 -6.07 2.60
N ASP A 155 -5.92 -6.95 2.93
CA ASP A 155 -5.04 -6.84 4.11
C ASP A 155 -3.56 -6.63 3.75
N HIS A 156 -3.21 -6.79 2.48
CA HIS A 156 -1.85 -6.68 2.00
C HIS A 156 -1.78 -6.26 0.54
N VAL A 157 -0.57 -5.95 0.11
CA VAL A 157 -0.26 -5.60 -1.26
C VAL A 157 0.85 -6.51 -1.75
N VAL A 158 0.73 -7.01 -2.98
CA VAL A 158 1.75 -7.83 -3.61
C VAL A 158 2.60 -6.96 -4.52
N LEU A 159 3.90 -7.03 -4.30
CA LEU A 159 4.93 -6.29 -5.02
C LEU A 159 5.76 -7.28 -5.85
N ARG A 160 6.21 -6.83 -7.02
CA ARG A 160 7.17 -7.55 -7.85
C ARG A 160 8.49 -6.80 -7.85
N ARG A 161 9.57 -7.43 -7.40
CA ARG A 161 10.92 -6.85 -7.39
C ARG A 161 11.92 -7.83 -7.94
N ASN A 162 12.64 -7.45 -8.99
CA ASN A 162 13.62 -8.31 -9.67
C ASN A 162 13.06 -9.70 -10.05
N GLY A 163 11.79 -9.74 -10.52
CA GLY A 163 11.12 -10.99 -10.88
C GLY A 163 10.62 -11.84 -9.70
N ARG A 164 10.82 -11.41 -8.45
CA ARG A 164 10.32 -12.09 -7.24
C ARG A 164 9.10 -11.37 -6.67
N MET A 165 8.12 -12.15 -6.22
CA MET A 165 6.93 -11.64 -5.55
C MET A 165 7.23 -11.44 -4.06
N GLU A 166 6.81 -10.29 -3.53
CA GLU A 166 6.97 -9.93 -2.12
C GLU A 166 5.65 -9.36 -1.58
N LYS A 167 5.33 -9.64 -0.32
CA LYS A 167 4.10 -9.21 0.35
C LYS A 167 4.39 -8.01 1.26
N LEU A 168 3.67 -6.91 1.09
CA LEU A 168 3.66 -5.77 2.00
C LEU A 168 2.36 -5.77 2.80
N THR A 169 2.45 -5.98 4.11
CA THR A 169 1.33 -5.91 5.04
C THR A 169 1.30 -4.56 5.77
N TYR A 170 0.17 -4.27 6.43
CA TYR A 170 0.04 -3.14 7.34
C TYR A 170 1.10 -3.18 8.45
N PRO A 171 1.57 -2.02 8.95
CA PRO A 171 2.46 -1.97 10.10
C PRO A 171 1.77 -2.49 11.36
N GLU A 172 2.54 -3.06 12.29
CA GLU A 172 2.05 -3.32 13.64
C GLU A 172 1.81 -2.00 14.39
N VAL A 173 1.12 -2.04 15.53
CA VAL A 173 0.65 -0.87 16.32
C VAL A 173 1.78 0.14 16.62
N ASP A 174 3.03 -0.31 16.62
CA ASP A 174 4.23 0.51 16.85
C ASP A 174 4.71 1.29 15.60
N GLY A 175 3.98 1.22 14.48
CA GLY A 175 4.31 1.88 13.22
C GLY A 175 5.52 1.29 12.50
N ARG A 176 6.03 0.14 12.94
CA ARG A 176 7.17 -0.53 12.34
C ARG A 176 6.74 -1.39 11.15
N PRO A 177 7.46 -1.35 10.02
CA PRO A 177 7.19 -2.25 8.90
C PRO A 177 7.39 -3.69 9.35
N ASN A 178 6.48 -4.57 8.93
CA ASN A 178 6.55 -5.99 9.20
C ASN A 178 7.73 -6.60 8.43
N VAL A 179 8.90 -6.63 9.07
CA VAL A 179 10.05 -7.38 8.56
C VAL A 179 10.02 -8.73 9.25
N PRO A 180 9.99 -9.86 8.52
CA PRO A 180 10.01 -11.17 9.14
C PRO A 180 11.29 -11.30 9.97
N LEU A 181 11.14 -11.26 11.30
CA LEU A 181 12.23 -11.57 12.22
C LEU A 181 12.58 -13.04 12.03
N LYS A 182 13.54 -13.30 11.15
CA LYS A 182 14.17 -14.61 10.97
C LYS A 182 14.88 -14.99 12.28
N GLY A 183 14.15 -15.53 13.26
CA GLY A 183 14.77 -16.13 14.46
C GLY A 183 14.04 -16.07 15.82
N VAL A 184 12.84 -15.50 15.98
CA VAL A 184 12.27 -15.33 17.34
C VAL A 184 11.44 -16.53 17.84
N SER A 185 11.19 -17.55 17.01
CA SER A 185 10.45 -18.75 17.43
C SER A 185 11.22 -19.67 18.41
N SER A 186 12.51 -19.43 18.64
CA SER A 186 13.30 -20.19 19.62
C SER A 186 13.16 -19.68 21.06
N SER A 187 12.64 -18.47 21.28
CA SER A 187 12.58 -17.85 22.62
C SER A 187 11.39 -18.34 23.45
N ARG A 188 10.22 -18.59 22.81
CA ARG A 188 9.03 -19.12 23.51
C ARG A 188 9.15 -20.57 23.99
N ARG A 189 10.12 -21.34 23.48
CA ARG A 189 10.39 -22.72 23.95
C ARG A 189 11.47 -22.80 25.04
N ARG A 190 12.09 -21.67 25.40
CA ARG A 190 13.11 -21.58 26.46
C ARG A 190 12.55 -21.06 27.78
N THR A 191 11.35 -20.49 27.77
CA THR A 191 10.66 -20.01 28.99
C THR A 191 9.93 -21.13 29.75
N SER A 192 9.65 -22.26 29.11
CA SER A 192 9.09 -23.46 29.76
C SER A 192 10.15 -24.37 30.37
N SER A 193 11.41 -24.26 29.97
CA SER A 193 12.54 -25.01 30.54
C SER A 193 13.37 -24.21 31.56
N SER A 194 13.16 -22.90 31.65
CA SER A 194 13.76 -22.07 32.70
C SER A 194 12.92 -22.03 33.99
N SER A 195 11.59 -22.17 33.88
CA SER A 195 10.67 -22.17 35.03
C SER A 195 10.72 -23.44 35.89
N SER A 196 11.19 -24.57 35.34
CA SER A 196 11.45 -25.80 36.10
C SER A 196 12.82 -25.81 36.81
N ARG A 197 13.73 -24.90 36.44
CA ARG A 197 15.06 -24.79 37.05
C ARG A 197 15.08 -23.79 38.21
N THR A 198 14.18 -22.81 38.24
CA THR A 198 14.05 -21.82 39.32
C THR A 198 13.45 -22.38 40.61
N THR A 199 12.61 -23.42 40.54
CA THR A 199 12.01 -24.04 41.74
C THR A 199 13.00 -24.96 42.46
N ALA A 200 13.80 -25.74 41.73
CA ALA A 200 14.86 -26.57 42.30
C ALA A 200 15.95 -25.70 42.94
N GLN A 201 16.40 -24.66 42.24
CA GLN A 201 17.50 -23.81 42.71
C GLN A 201 17.09 -22.86 43.86
N ARG A 202 15.78 -22.57 44.00
CA ARG A 202 15.24 -21.83 45.15
C ARG A 202 15.19 -22.66 46.43
N GLY A 203 15.03 -23.98 46.33
CA GLY A 203 15.10 -24.89 47.48
C GLY A 203 16.51 -24.95 48.07
N GLU A 204 17.53 -25.13 47.22
CA GLU A 204 18.94 -25.18 47.64
C GLU A 204 19.39 -23.84 48.25
N ASN A 205 19.03 -22.72 47.64
CA ASN A 205 19.39 -21.41 48.19
C ASN A 205 18.77 -21.15 49.57
N GLN A 206 17.55 -21.65 49.82
CA GLN A 206 16.91 -21.50 51.13
C GLN A 206 17.58 -22.34 52.23
N GLN A 207 18.16 -23.48 51.89
CA GLN A 207 18.88 -24.33 52.85
C GLN A 207 20.22 -23.68 53.24
N ASN A 208 21.00 -23.25 52.24
CA ASN A 208 22.27 -22.57 52.47
C ASN A 208 22.12 -21.29 53.31
N ILE A 209 21.01 -20.55 53.13
CA ILE A 209 20.73 -19.34 53.92
C ILE A 209 20.44 -19.68 55.38
N ARG A 210 19.75 -20.80 55.68
CA ARG A 210 19.44 -21.21 57.06
C ARG A 210 20.71 -21.58 57.83
N GLU A 211 21.57 -22.38 57.23
CA GLU A 211 22.85 -22.79 57.83
C GLU A 211 23.76 -21.57 58.07
N ARG A 212 23.83 -20.66 57.10
CA ARG A 212 24.60 -19.41 57.24
C ARG A 212 24.10 -18.55 58.41
N MET A 213 22.79 -18.51 58.62
CA MET A 213 22.18 -17.73 59.71
C MET A 213 22.42 -18.35 61.09
N GLU A 214 22.55 -19.67 61.17
CA GLU A 214 22.88 -20.38 62.40
C GLU A 214 24.34 -20.17 62.80
N GLN A 215 25.28 -20.30 61.84
CA GLN A 215 26.70 -20.01 62.08
C GLN A 215 26.94 -18.56 62.56
N LEU A 216 26.20 -17.60 62.00
CA LEU A 216 26.28 -16.20 62.44
C LEU A 216 25.75 -16.00 63.86
N ARG A 217 24.72 -16.77 64.27
CA ARG A 217 24.20 -16.73 65.64
C ARG A 217 25.19 -17.32 66.64
N GLU A 218 25.89 -18.39 66.28
CA GLU A 218 26.92 -18.99 67.12
C GLU A 218 28.12 -18.05 67.30
N LEU A 219 28.66 -17.50 66.21
CA LEU A 219 29.74 -16.51 66.26
C LEU A 219 29.37 -15.26 67.07
N ALA A 220 28.12 -14.80 66.98
CA ALA A 220 27.65 -13.67 67.77
C ALA A 220 27.56 -13.99 69.27
N ARG A 221 27.19 -15.23 69.62
CA ARG A 221 27.19 -15.71 71.01
C ARG A 221 28.60 -15.83 71.56
N GLU A 222 29.53 -16.40 70.80
CA GLU A 222 30.94 -16.49 71.19
C GLU A 222 31.57 -15.10 71.40
N ARG A 223 31.35 -14.16 70.46
CA ARG A 223 31.82 -12.78 70.62
C ARG A 223 31.25 -12.06 71.84
N ARG A 224 29.99 -12.36 72.20
CA ARG A 224 29.36 -11.76 73.38
C ARG A 224 29.94 -12.34 74.67
N ALA A 225 30.16 -13.66 74.72
CA ALA A 225 30.80 -14.32 75.86
C ALA A 225 32.25 -13.86 76.09
N GLN A 226 32.99 -13.52 75.03
CA GLN A 226 34.35 -12.96 75.14
C GLN A 226 34.39 -11.49 75.58
N ARG A 227 33.25 -10.80 75.61
CA ARG A 227 33.15 -9.37 75.95
C ARG A 227 32.67 -9.08 77.37
N GLU A 228 32.39 -10.10 78.18
CA GLU A 228 32.12 -9.92 79.62
C GLU A 228 33.41 -10.17 80.43
N PRO A 229 34.10 -9.12 80.90
CA PRO A 229 35.11 -9.27 81.95
C PRO A 229 34.42 -9.38 83.32
N LYS A 230 35.04 -10.17 84.21
CA LYS A 230 34.74 -10.22 85.66
C LYS A 230 35.08 -8.90 86.34
#